data_AF-A0A6G4MKU7-F1
#
_entry.id   AF-A0A6G4MKU7-F1
#
_cell.length_a   1.000
_cell.length_b   1.000
_cell.length_c   1.000
_cell.angle_alpha   90.00
_cell.angle_beta   90.00
_cell.angle_gamma   90.00
#
_symmetry.space_group_name_H-M   'P 1'
#
loop_
_entity.id
_entity.type
_entity.pdbx_description
1 polymer ?
#
loop_
_entity_poly.entity_id
_entity_poly.type
_entity_poly.pdbx_seq_one_letter_code
_entity_poly.pdbx_strand_id
1 'polypeptide(L)'
;MFEPYAQKRNPAKLAQRSASDYRKMMIAEQDGRDFITGSPLTDPVIDHDHRTGHCRLILNRVTNAIEGDFNLILSRVAYREDFTPLLWEVYFGFHDTLYDELYNAALERRNGYLKEHHFRFILKQFAVYYAVRFDHLNHLEYYR
;
A
#
# COMPACT_ATOMS: atom_id res chain seq x y z
N MET A 1 14.38 12.62 9.78
CA MET A 1 14.44 12.17 8.37
C MET A 1 13.54 12.99 7.45
N PHE A 2 12.25 13.18 7.77
CA PHE A 2 11.30 13.77 6.83
C PHE A 2 11.17 15.30 6.86
N GLU A 3 11.67 15.96 7.92
CA GLU A 3 11.61 17.41 8.11
C GLU A 3 11.99 18.26 6.87
N PRO A 4 13.02 17.90 6.07
CA PRO A 4 13.38 18.68 4.88
C PRO A 4 12.28 18.74 3.81
N TYR A 5 11.36 17.77 3.80
CA TYR A 5 10.27 17.66 2.83
C TYR A 5 8.96 18.29 3.34
N ALA A 6 8.92 18.68 4.62
CA ALA A 6 7.72 19.20 5.25
C ALA A 6 7.40 20.64 4.84
N GLN A 7 6.16 21.06 5.08
CA GLN A 7 5.76 22.46 4.93
C GLN A 7 6.36 23.31 6.05
N LYS A 8 6.86 24.51 5.70
CA LYS A 8 7.39 25.46 6.70
C LYS A 8 6.39 25.84 7.79
N ARG A 9 5.09 25.94 7.43
CA ARG A 9 4.02 26.37 8.34
C ARG A 9 3.39 25.20 9.11
N ASN A 10 3.52 23.98 8.60
CA ASN A 10 3.01 22.77 9.25
C ASN A 10 4.01 21.63 9.02
N PRO A 11 4.95 21.41 9.96
CA PRO A 11 5.98 20.38 9.84
C PRO A 11 5.47 18.94 9.77
N ALA A 12 4.18 18.69 10.11
CA ALA A 12 3.57 17.37 9.96
C ALA A 12 3.18 17.06 8.51
N LYS A 13 3.07 18.08 7.63
CA LYS A 13 2.54 17.92 6.27
C LYS A 13 3.62 17.91 5.21
N LEU A 14 3.47 17.06 4.20
CA LEU A 14 4.31 17.05 3.01
C LEU A 14 4.09 18.35 2.21
N ALA A 15 5.18 19.03 1.85
CA ALA A 15 5.09 20.16 0.94
C ALA A 15 4.94 19.65 -0.50
N GLN A 16 3.95 20.15 -1.23
CA GLN A 16 3.68 19.74 -2.62
C GLN A 16 4.93 19.87 -3.51
N ARG A 17 5.68 20.97 -3.38
CA ARG A 17 6.95 21.19 -4.09
C ARG A 17 8.04 20.17 -3.76
N SER A 18 7.97 19.54 -2.59
CA SER A 18 8.94 18.56 -2.09
C SER A 18 8.48 17.12 -2.33
N ALA A 19 7.27 16.88 -2.85
CA ALA A 19 6.72 15.54 -3.04
C ALA A 19 7.56 14.68 -3.99
N SER A 20 8.14 15.30 -5.02
CA SER A 20 9.05 14.59 -5.94
C SER A 20 10.31 14.09 -5.24
N ASP A 21 10.93 14.93 -4.41
CA ASP A 21 12.18 14.60 -3.72
C ASP A 21 11.93 13.66 -2.53
N TYR A 22 10.80 13.81 -1.83
CA TYR A 22 10.34 12.85 -0.83
C TYR A 22 10.19 11.45 -1.43
N ARG A 23 9.53 11.35 -2.60
CA ARG A 23 9.39 10.08 -3.32
C ARG A 23 10.74 9.50 -3.72
N LYS A 24 11.67 10.30 -4.24
CA LYS A 24 13.02 9.81 -4.59
C LYS A 24 13.76 9.24 -3.38
N MET A 25 13.69 9.92 -2.24
CA MET A 25 14.30 9.45 -0.99
C MET A 25 13.66 8.12 -0.55
N MET A 26 12.34 8.02 -0.50
CA MET A 26 11.66 6.78 -0.11
C MET A 26 11.91 5.63 -1.10
N ILE A 27 12.04 5.92 -2.41
CA ILE A 27 12.46 4.92 -3.41
C ILE A 27 13.83 4.35 -3.06
N ALA A 28 14.78 5.20 -2.65
CA ALA A 28 16.12 4.76 -2.26
C ALA A 28 16.09 3.90 -0.99
N GLU A 29 15.32 4.31 0.03
CA GLU A 29 15.11 3.52 1.26
C GLU A 29 14.46 2.15 1.00
N GLN A 30 13.66 2.03 -0.07
CA GLN A 30 13.04 0.79 -0.51
C GLN A 30 13.87 -0.01 -1.53
N ASP A 31 15.15 0.31 -1.72
CA ASP A 31 16.04 -0.34 -2.71
C ASP A 31 15.44 -0.34 -4.14
N GLY A 32 14.68 0.70 -4.48
CA GLY A 32 14.03 0.81 -5.78
C GLY A 32 12.93 -0.23 -6.05
N ARG A 33 12.41 -0.92 -5.02
CA ARG A 33 11.43 -2.01 -5.16
C ARG A 33 10.07 -1.66 -4.56
N ASP A 34 9.04 -2.17 -5.23
CA ASP A 34 7.67 -2.16 -4.74
C ASP A 34 7.51 -3.22 -3.66
N PHE A 35 7.17 -2.81 -2.44
CA PHE A 35 7.12 -3.70 -1.28
C PHE A 35 6.15 -4.88 -1.45
N ILE A 36 5.01 -4.65 -2.11
CA ILE A 36 3.95 -5.66 -2.26
C ILE A 36 4.32 -6.71 -3.30
N THR A 37 5.00 -6.30 -4.36
CA THR A 37 5.26 -7.17 -5.53
C THR A 37 6.71 -7.65 -5.62
N GLY A 38 7.64 -7.01 -4.91
CA GLY A 38 9.09 -7.24 -4.99
C GLY A 38 9.74 -6.75 -6.30
N SER A 39 8.93 -6.30 -7.26
CA SER A 39 9.35 -5.81 -8.57
C SER A 39 9.97 -4.41 -8.48
N PRO A 40 10.76 -3.99 -9.48
CA PRO A 40 11.24 -2.61 -9.56
C PRO A 40 10.09 -1.59 -9.58
N LEU A 41 10.32 -0.42 -8.98
CA LEU A 41 9.44 0.75 -9.08
C LEU A 41 9.66 1.43 -10.43
N THR A 42 8.67 1.32 -11.32
CA THR A 42 8.71 1.91 -12.68
C THR A 42 7.75 3.08 -12.85
N ASP A 43 6.61 3.04 -12.16
CA ASP A 43 5.62 4.13 -12.13
C ASP A 43 5.22 4.44 -10.68
N PRO A 44 6.15 5.00 -9.88
CA PRO A 44 5.99 5.13 -8.44
C PRO A 44 5.05 6.26 -8.03
N VAL A 45 4.15 5.96 -7.09
CA VAL A 45 3.26 6.90 -6.42
C VAL A 45 3.48 6.86 -4.91
N ILE A 46 3.22 7.98 -4.24
CA ILE A 46 3.20 8.06 -2.79
C ILE A 46 1.86 7.49 -2.33
N ASP A 47 1.92 6.32 -1.72
CA ASP A 47 0.78 5.73 -1.05
C ASP A 47 0.54 6.43 0.31
N HIS A 48 -0.71 6.58 0.71
CA HIS A 48 -1.08 7.24 1.97
C HIS A 48 -2.37 6.67 2.55
N ASP A 49 -2.49 6.71 3.88
CA ASP A 49 -3.69 6.31 4.58
C ASP A 49 -4.79 7.36 4.36
N HIS A 50 -5.96 6.96 3.86
CA HIS A 50 -7.07 7.88 3.59
C HIS A 50 -7.79 8.38 4.85
N ARG A 51 -7.62 7.71 6.00
CA ARG A 51 -8.19 8.11 7.30
C ARG A 51 -7.30 9.11 8.01
N THR A 52 -5.99 8.86 8.05
CA THR A 52 -5.04 9.69 8.80
C THR A 52 -4.27 10.68 7.92
N GLY A 53 -4.32 10.52 6.60
CA GLY A 53 -3.53 11.30 5.65
C GLY A 53 -2.05 10.92 5.62
N HIS A 54 -1.54 10.06 6.51
CA HIS A 54 -0.11 9.80 6.62
C HIS A 54 0.41 9.06 5.38
N CYS A 55 1.53 9.54 4.82
CA CYS A 55 2.27 8.81 3.80
C CYS A 55 2.65 7.43 4.35
N ARG A 56 2.57 6.41 3.50
CA ARG A 56 2.95 5.03 3.83
C ARG A 56 4.23 4.70 3.06
N LEU A 57 4.13 3.90 1.99
CA LEU A 57 5.25 3.48 1.15
C LEU A 57 5.20 4.16 -0.22
N ILE A 58 6.23 3.91 -1.04
CA ILE A 58 6.17 4.12 -2.47
C ILE A 58 5.78 2.82 -3.14
N LEU A 59 4.66 2.83 -3.86
CA LEU A 59 4.14 1.69 -4.60
C LEU A 59 4.11 2.02 -6.09
N ASN A 60 4.19 1.01 -6.96
CA ASN A 60 3.81 1.22 -8.35
C ASN A 60 2.32 1.58 -8.41
N ARG A 61 1.94 2.45 -9.34
CA ARG A 61 0.55 2.92 -9.49
C ARG A 61 -0.47 1.79 -9.55
N VAL A 62 -0.15 0.71 -10.27
CA VAL A 62 -1.00 -0.50 -10.35
C VAL A 62 -1.16 -1.16 -8.98
N THR A 63 -0.06 -1.35 -8.25
CA THR A 63 -0.07 -1.91 -6.89
C THR A 63 -0.91 -1.04 -5.93
N ASN A 64 -0.75 0.29 -6.01
CA ASN A 64 -1.53 1.23 -5.21
C ASN A 64 -3.03 1.15 -5.53
N ALA A 65 -3.40 0.89 -6.79
CA ALA A 65 -4.79 0.69 -7.16
C ALA A 65 -5.34 -0.63 -6.57
N ILE A 66 -4.54 -1.70 -6.60
CA ILE A 66 -4.90 -2.98 -5.96
C ILE A 66 -5.12 -2.79 -4.45
N GLU A 67 -4.24 -2.03 -3.78
CA GLU A 67 -4.42 -1.72 -2.35
C GLU A 67 -5.76 -1.03 -2.08
N GLY A 68 -6.15 -0.08 -2.93
CA GLY A 68 -7.45 0.60 -2.83
C GLY A 68 -8.63 -0.36 -2.99
N ASP A 69 -8.57 -1.27 -3.97
CA ASP A 69 -9.62 -2.28 -4.16
C ASP A 69 -9.70 -3.25 -2.98
N PHE A 70 -8.55 -3.72 -2.50
CA PHE A 70 -8.45 -4.59 -1.33
C PHE A 70 -9.05 -3.90 -0.10
N ASN A 71 -8.69 -2.65 0.15
CA ASN A 71 -9.22 -1.87 1.26
C ASN A 71 -10.75 -1.79 1.18
N LEU A 72 -11.31 -1.51 0.00
CA LEU A 72 -12.75 -1.45 -0.22
C LEU A 72 -13.44 -2.80 0.02
N ILE A 73 -12.89 -3.88 -0.51
CA ILE A 73 -13.44 -5.25 -0.37
C ILE A 73 -13.41 -5.67 1.10
N LEU A 74 -12.26 -5.56 1.76
CA LEU A 74 -12.07 -5.96 3.16
C LEU A 74 -12.92 -5.12 4.12
N SER A 75 -13.10 -3.82 3.84
CA SER A 75 -13.94 -2.93 4.66
C SER A 75 -15.42 -3.33 4.68
N ARG A 76 -15.88 -4.17 3.73
CA ARG A 76 -17.25 -4.69 3.73
C ARG A 76 -17.47 -5.81 4.74
N VAL A 77 -16.38 -6.46 5.18
CA VAL A 77 -16.43 -7.69 5.98
C VAL A 77 -15.74 -7.55 7.33
N ALA A 78 -14.81 -6.61 7.48
CA ALA A 78 -14.03 -6.44 8.71
C ALA A 78 -13.64 -4.97 8.92
N TYR A 79 -13.27 -4.62 10.15
CA TYR A 79 -12.61 -3.35 10.44
C TYR A 79 -11.15 -3.38 10.00
N ARG A 80 -10.55 -2.20 9.79
CA ARG A 80 -9.20 -2.06 9.24
C ARG A 80 -8.12 -2.72 10.09
N GLU A 81 -8.30 -2.69 11.41
CA GLU A 81 -7.49 -3.38 12.42
C GLU A 81 -7.48 -4.90 12.26
N ASP A 82 -8.53 -5.48 11.68
CA ASP A 82 -8.70 -6.91 11.48
C ASP A 82 -8.28 -7.38 10.08
N PHE A 83 -7.83 -6.49 9.20
CA PHE A 83 -7.41 -6.88 7.83
C PHE A 83 -6.25 -7.87 7.84
N THR A 84 -5.27 -7.67 8.73
CA THR A 84 -4.11 -8.56 8.83
C THR A 84 -4.50 -10.00 9.16
N PRO A 85 -5.21 -10.29 10.27
CA PRO A 85 -5.63 -11.66 10.56
C PRO A 85 -6.55 -12.22 9.47
N LEU A 86 -7.50 -11.43 8.94
CA LEU A 86 -8.38 -11.88 7.86
C LEU A 86 -7.62 -12.30 6.60
N LEU A 87 -6.63 -11.51 6.16
CA LEU A 87 -5.83 -11.86 4.98
C LEU A 87 -4.96 -13.10 5.19
N TRP A 88 -4.50 -13.37 6.42
CA TRP A 88 -3.84 -14.64 6.74
C TRP A 88 -4.82 -15.80 6.65
N GLU A 89 -6.05 -15.66 7.16
CA GLU A 89 -7.07 -16.69 7.02
C GLU A 89 -7.41 -16.97 5.55
N VAL A 90 -7.55 -15.93 4.73
CA VAL A 90 -7.71 -16.05 3.27
C VAL A 90 -6.53 -16.79 2.64
N TYR A 91 -5.30 -16.42 3.02
CA TYR A 91 -4.08 -17.05 2.51
C TYR A 91 -4.01 -18.55 2.83
N PHE A 92 -4.48 -18.95 4.01
CA PHE A 92 -4.53 -20.35 4.45
C PHE A 92 -5.75 -21.14 3.93
N GLY A 93 -6.63 -20.50 3.15
CA GLY A 93 -7.76 -21.17 2.49
C GLY A 93 -9.01 -21.29 3.36
N PHE A 94 -9.20 -20.42 4.35
CA PHE A 94 -10.42 -20.40 5.16
C PHE A 94 -11.56 -19.58 4.55
N HIS A 95 -11.28 -18.78 3.51
CA HIS A 95 -12.23 -17.86 2.89
C HIS A 95 -12.13 -17.86 1.36
N ASP A 96 -12.58 -18.93 0.71
CA ASP A 96 -12.46 -19.11 -0.75
C ASP A 96 -13.15 -18.00 -1.55
N THR A 97 -14.37 -17.60 -1.15
CA THR A 97 -15.11 -16.54 -1.85
C THR A 97 -14.39 -15.19 -1.76
N LEU A 98 -13.80 -14.86 -0.60
CA LEU A 98 -13.03 -13.63 -0.44
C LEU A 98 -11.69 -13.71 -1.19
N TYR A 99 -11.06 -14.89 -1.23
CA TYR A 99 -9.88 -15.13 -2.06
C TYR A 99 -10.18 -14.82 -3.53
N ASP A 100 -11.27 -15.35 -4.07
CA ASP A 100 -11.68 -15.12 -5.45
C ASP A 100 -11.99 -13.64 -5.74
N GLU A 101 -12.68 -12.94 -4.82
CA GLU A 101 -12.97 -11.51 -4.99
C GLU A 101 -11.67 -10.67 -5.04
N LEU A 102 -10.74 -10.92 -4.11
CA LEU A 102 -9.44 -10.25 -4.08
C LEU A 102 -8.59 -10.62 -5.31
N TYR A 103 -8.60 -11.88 -5.73
CA TYR A 103 -7.88 -12.35 -6.91
C TYR A 103 -8.39 -11.66 -8.18
N ASN A 104 -9.70 -11.63 -8.38
CA ASN A 104 -10.32 -11.01 -9.54
C ASN A 104 -10.05 -9.50 -9.60
N ALA A 105 -10.12 -8.79 -8.48
CA ALA A 105 -9.77 -7.37 -8.40
C ALA A 105 -8.30 -7.14 -8.80
N ALA A 106 -7.37 -7.93 -8.26
CA ALA A 106 -5.95 -7.82 -8.62
C ALA A 106 -5.69 -8.20 -10.08
N LEU A 107 -6.39 -9.21 -10.60
CA LEU A 107 -6.30 -9.66 -11.99
C LEU A 107 -6.77 -8.58 -12.96
N GLU A 108 -7.87 -7.88 -12.65
CA GLU A 108 -8.39 -6.76 -13.43
C GLU A 108 -7.36 -5.63 -13.53
N ARG A 109 -6.77 -5.21 -12.40
CA ARG A 109 -5.69 -4.19 -12.37
C ARG A 109 -4.43 -4.60 -13.13
N ARG A 110 -4.24 -5.90 -13.33
CA ARG A 110 -3.14 -6.50 -14.10
C ARG A 110 -3.54 -6.82 -15.55
N ASN A 111 -4.69 -6.33 -16.02
CA ASN A 111 -5.21 -6.57 -17.38
C ASN A 111 -5.31 -8.07 -17.73
N GLY A 112 -5.68 -8.92 -16.78
CA GLY A 112 -5.80 -10.36 -16.99
C GLY A 112 -4.48 -11.15 -16.86
N TYR A 113 -3.36 -10.49 -16.58
CA TYR A 113 -2.04 -11.14 -16.48
C TYR A 113 -1.55 -11.24 -15.03
N LEU A 114 -2.13 -12.16 -14.26
CA LEU A 114 -1.69 -12.49 -12.91
C LEU A 114 -1.71 -14.00 -12.70
N LYS A 115 -0.56 -14.58 -12.36
CA LYS A 115 -0.48 -16.00 -12.00
C LYS A 115 -0.85 -16.19 -10.53
N GLU A 116 -1.51 -17.30 -10.21
CA GLU A 116 -1.98 -17.57 -8.85
C GLU A 116 -0.85 -17.51 -7.79
N HIS A 117 0.32 -18.10 -8.06
CA HIS A 117 1.43 -18.04 -7.11
C HIS A 117 1.96 -16.61 -6.88
N HIS A 118 1.91 -15.73 -7.90
CA HIS A 118 2.23 -14.31 -7.72
C HIS A 118 1.15 -13.62 -6.89
N PHE A 119 -0.12 -13.97 -7.07
CA PHE A 119 -1.19 -13.44 -6.23
C PHE A 119 -1.03 -13.87 -4.77
N ARG A 120 -0.72 -15.14 -4.49
CA ARG A 120 -0.44 -15.61 -3.12
C ARG A 120 0.70 -14.84 -2.47
N PHE A 121 1.74 -14.48 -3.23
CA PHE A 121 2.79 -13.59 -2.74
C PHE A 121 2.26 -12.19 -2.42
N ILE A 122 1.51 -11.57 -3.34
CA ILE A 122 0.88 -10.25 -3.13
C ILE A 122 -0.01 -10.24 -1.90
N LEU A 123 -0.85 -11.27 -1.74
CA LEU A 123 -1.78 -11.43 -0.61
C LEU A 123 -1.02 -11.47 0.72
N LYS A 124 0.05 -12.28 0.78
CA LYS A 124 0.95 -12.34 1.94
C LYS A 124 1.57 -10.97 2.24
N GLN A 125 2.05 -10.26 1.24
CA GLN A 125 2.67 -8.94 1.46
C GLN A 125 1.66 -7.89 1.90
N PHE A 126 0.42 -7.93 1.41
CA PHE A 126 -0.64 -7.07 1.91
C PHE A 126 -0.99 -7.36 3.38
N ALA A 127 -0.98 -8.63 3.80
CA ALA A 127 -1.15 -8.97 5.21
C ALA A 127 -0.05 -8.34 6.09
N VAL A 128 1.21 -8.39 5.64
CA VAL A 128 2.32 -7.73 6.36
C VAL A 128 2.16 -6.20 6.33
N TYR A 129 1.86 -5.64 5.17
CA TYR A 129 1.67 -4.21 4.99
C TYR A 129 0.57 -3.64 5.90
N TYR A 130 -0.56 -4.33 6.03
CA TYR A 130 -1.66 -3.89 6.89
C TYR A 130 -1.38 -4.05 8.38
N ALA A 131 -0.37 -4.84 8.76
CA ALA A 131 0.11 -4.96 10.13
C ALA A 131 0.95 -3.75 10.58
N VAL A 132 1.51 -2.99 9.63
CA VAL A 132 2.37 -1.85 9.93
C VAL A 132 1.55 -0.66 10.43
N ARG A 133 1.92 -0.14 11.60
CA ARG A 133 1.39 1.09 12.20
C ARG A 133 2.10 2.32 11.63
N PHE A 134 1.76 2.68 10.39
CA PHE A 134 2.38 3.83 9.70
C PHE A 134 2.17 5.16 10.43
N ASP A 135 1.08 5.28 11.19
CA ASP A 135 0.77 6.41 12.07
C ASP A 135 1.83 6.62 13.18
N HIS A 136 2.50 5.55 13.61
CA HIS A 136 3.53 5.61 14.64
C HIS A 136 4.95 5.80 14.09
N LEU A 137 5.13 5.76 12.76
CA LEU A 137 6.43 5.92 12.10
C LEU A 137 6.78 7.40 11.82
N ASN A 138 5.96 8.35 12.30
CA ASN A 138 6.15 9.80 12.12
C ASN A 138 6.32 10.22 10.65
N HIS A 139 5.63 9.55 9.72
CA HIS A 139 5.58 9.97 8.33
C HIS A 139 4.83 11.30 8.18
N LEU A 140 5.11 12.02 7.08
CA LEU A 140 4.40 13.25 6.75
C LEU A 140 2.98 12.94 6.27
N GLU A 141 2.02 13.80 6.58
CA GLU A 141 0.69 13.78 5.99
C GLU A 141 0.73 14.21 4.52
N TYR A 142 0.20 13.37 3.64
CA TYR A 142 -0.01 13.63 2.22
C TYR A 142 -1.25 14.49 2.02
N TYR A 143 -1.16 15.53 1.18
CA TYR A 143 -2.30 16.32 0.74
C TYR A 143 -2.37 16.27 -0.78
N ARG A 144 -3.55 15.99 -1.34
CA ARG A 144 -3.88 16.27 -2.75
C ARG A 144 -4.52 17.64 -2.86
#